data_AF-A0A0L0F337-F1
#
_entry.id   AF-A0A0L0F337-F1
#
_cell.length_a   1.000
_cell.length_b   1.000
_cell.length_c   1.000
_cell.angle_alpha   90.00
_cell.angle_beta   90.00
_cell.angle_gamma   90.00
#
_symmetry.space_group_name_H-M   'P 1'
#
loop_
_entity.id
_entity.type
_entity.pdbx_description
1 polymer ?
#
loop_
_entity_poly.entity_id
_entity_poly.type
_entity_poly.pdbx_seq_one_letter_code
_entity_poly.pdbx_strand_id
1 'polypeptide(L)' 'PALRWFESCTRHIEVVREGRLERVTFTVPPICEFLTEQAMEHMLSQTKRDEQGSKIAYLVSCQDKLYTKVVWE' A
#
# COMPACT_ATOMS: atom_id res chain seq x y z
N PRO A 1 -26.33 -6.30 -3.51
CA PRO A 1 -25.66 -6.75 -2.27
C PRO A 1 -24.20 -7.20 -2.50
N ALA A 2 -23.96 -8.23 -3.32
CA ALA A 2 -22.61 -8.75 -3.59
C ALA A 2 -21.72 -7.82 -4.42
N LEU A 3 -22.26 -7.21 -5.49
CA LEU A 3 -21.48 -6.31 -6.37
C LEU A 3 -20.90 -5.10 -5.63
N ARG A 4 -21.68 -4.48 -4.74
CA ARG A 4 -21.22 -3.36 -3.90
C ARG A 4 -20.11 -3.77 -2.92
N TRP A 5 -20.19 -4.99 -2.40
CA TRP A 5 -19.14 -5.52 -1.52
C TRP A 5 -17.84 -5.71 -2.31
N PHE A 6 -17.89 -6.35 -3.47
CA PHE A 6 -16.71 -6.49 -4.34
C PHE A 6 -16.13 -5.13 -4.75
N GLU A 7 -16.97 -4.16 -5.10
CA GLU A 7 -16.51 -2.80 -5.41
C GLU A 7 -15.79 -2.14 -4.21
N SER A 8 -16.30 -2.34 -2.99
CA SER A 8 -15.68 -1.76 -1.79
C SER A 8 -14.28 -2.34 -1.48
N CYS A 9 -14.07 -3.63 -1.72
CA CYS A 9 -12.83 -4.33 -1.37
C CYS A 9 -11.91 -4.60 -2.57
N THR A 10 -12.32 -4.31 -3.80
CA THR A 10 -11.46 -4.50 -4.99
C THR A 10 -10.57 -3.29 -5.21
N ARG A 11 -9.26 -3.52 -5.38
CA ARG A 11 -8.28 -2.50 -5.75
C ARG A 11 -7.43 -3.00 -6.92
N HIS A 12 -6.70 -2.06 -7.52
CA HIS A 12 -5.75 -2.37 -8.58
C HIS A 12 -4.39 -1.76 -8.26
N ILE A 13 -3.33 -2.46 -8.65
CA ILE A 13 -1.96 -1.94 -8.70
C ILE A 13 -1.45 -1.96 -10.13
N GLU A 14 -0.49 -1.10 -10.42
CA GLU A 14 0.23 -1.05 -11.69
C GLU A 14 1.68 -1.50 -11.46
N VAL A 15 2.14 -2.45 -12.26
CA VAL A 15 3.46 -3.07 -12.12
C VAL A 15 4.17 -3.02 -13.45
N VAL A 16 5.43 -2.60 -13.46
CA VAL A 16 6.27 -2.69 -14.66
C VAL A 16 6.94 -4.07 -14.68
N ARG A 17 6.62 -4.89 -15.67
CA ARG A 17 7.24 -6.20 -15.92
C ARG A 17 7.74 -6.24 -17.36
N GLU A 18 9.00 -6.62 -17.57
CA GLU A 18 9.60 -6.75 -18.91
C GLU A 18 9.42 -5.49 -19.80
N GLY A 19 9.47 -4.30 -19.19
CA GLY A 19 9.28 -3.02 -19.89
C GLY A 19 7.83 -2.69 -20.25
N ARG A 20 6.86 -3.49 -19.82
CA ARG A 20 5.42 -3.26 -20.00
C ARG A 20 4.75 -2.91 -18.69
N LEU A 21 3.72 -2.07 -18.75
CA LEU A 21 2.86 -1.78 -17.63
C LEU A 21 1.73 -2.81 -17.58
N GLU A 22 1.65 -3.55 -16.49
CA GLU A 22 0.60 -4.52 -16.20
C GLU A 22 -0.29 -4.00 -15.07
N ARG A 23 -1.59 -4.31 -15.13
CA ARG A 23 -2.55 -4.00 -14.08
C ARG A 23 -3.01 -5.28 -13.40
N VAL A 24 -2.87 -5.34 -12.08
CA VAL A 24 -3.30 -6.48 -11.26
C VAL A 24 -4.46 -6.05 -10.37
N THR A 25 -5.58 -6.75 -10.47
CA THR A 25 -6.76 -6.56 -9.63
C THR A 25 -6.74 -7.55 -8.47
N PHE A 26 -6.98 -7.08 -7.26
CA PHE A 26 -6.96 -7.89 -6.05
C PHE A 26 -8.00 -7.40 -5.04
N THR A 27 -8.34 -8.26 -4.08
CA THR A 27 -9.18 -7.90 -2.93
C THR A 27 -8.29 -7.44 -1.78
N VAL A 28 -8.64 -6.31 -1.16
CA VAL A 28 -7.94 -5.77 0.00
C VAL A 28 -8.22 -6.64 1.23
N PRO A 29 -7.19 -7.13 1.93
CA PRO A 29 -7.36 -7.85 3.19
C PRO A 29 -8.00 -6.97 4.27
N PRO A 30 -8.96 -7.49 5.09
CA PRO A 30 -9.61 -6.70 6.14
C PRO A 30 -8.65 -6.09 7.16
N ILE A 31 -7.51 -6.75 7.42
CA ILE A 31 -6.46 -6.24 8.30
C ILE A 31 -5.99 -4.83 7.90
N CYS A 32 -6.05 -4.46 6.62
CA CYS A 32 -5.68 -3.12 6.17
C CYS A 32 -6.63 -2.02 6.69
N GLU A 33 -7.79 -2.34 7.24
CA GLU A 33 -8.70 -1.36 7.87
C GLU A 33 -8.09 -0.74 9.15
N PHE A 34 -7.16 -1.43 9.81
CA PHE A 34 -6.43 -0.90 10.98
C PHE A 34 -5.34 0.12 10.59
N LEU A 35 -5.06 0.28 9.29
CA LEU A 35 -4.15 1.32 8.84
C LEU A 35 -4.89 2.67 8.77
N THR A 36 -4.72 3.50 9.79
CA THR A 36 -5.35 4.83 9.84
C THR A 36 -4.74 5.82 8.84
N GLU A 37 -5.55 6.74 8.33
CA GLU A 37 -5.10 7.81 7.43
C GLU A 37 -3.98 8.66 8.07
N GLN A 38 -4.11 8.97 9.36
CA GLN A 38 -3.09 9.70 10.11
C GLN A 38 -1.74 8.96 10.12
N ALA A 39 -1.76 7.63 10.28
CA ALA A 39 -0.53 6.83 10.23
C ALA A 39 0.09 6.87 8.83
N MET A 40 -0.73 6.80 7.77
CA MET A 40 -0.26 6.93 6.39
C MET A 40 0.35 8.30 6.11
N GLU A 41 -0.30 9.39 6.52
CA GLU A 41 0.20 10.75 6.35
C GLU A 41 1.51 10.98 7.10
N HIS A 42 1.58 10.51 8.34
CA HIS A 42 2.80 10.59 9.14
C HIS A 42 3.95 9.85 8.45
N MET A 43 3.73 8.62 7.98
CA MET A 43 4.77 7.89 7.23
C MET A 43 5.17 8.59 5.94
N LEU A 44 4.21 9.10 5.18
CA LEU A 44 4.50 9.86 3.95
C LEU A 44 5.36 11.09 4.25
N SER A 45 5.14 11.77 5.37
CA SER A 45 5.95 12.91 5.80
C SER A 45 7.38 12.53 6.22
N GLN A 46 7.54 11.38 6.87
CA GLN A 46 8.84 10.88 7.34
C GLN A 46 9.69 10.22 6.25
N THR A 47 9.05 9.71 5.18
CA THR A 47 9.75 9.08 4.05
C THR A 47 10.67 10.09 3.34
N LYS A 48 11.97 9.82 3.39
CA LYS A 48 12.97 10.58 2.63
C LYS A 48 12.96 10.15 1.17
N ARG A 49 13.27 11.11 0.30
CA ARG A 49 13.58 10.82 -1.11
C ARG A 49 15.00 10.28 -1.21
N ASP A 50 15.19 9.29 -2.08
CA ASP A 50 16.51 8.81 -2.47
C ASP A 50 17.19 9.78 -3.45
N GLU A 51 18.39 9.42 -3.91
CA GLU A 51 19.19 10.21 -4.85
C GLU A 51 18.51 10.43 -6.20
N GLN A 52 17.52 9.60 -6.55
CA GLN A 52 16.70 9.71 -7.76
C GLN A 52 15.39 10.48 -7.50
N GLY A 53 15.17 10.95 -6.27
CA GLY A 53 13.95 11.65 -5.88
C GLY A 53 12.77 10.74 -5.53
N SER A 54 12.97 9.42 -5.52
CA SER A 54 11.92 8.43 -5.24
C SER A 54 11.77 8.17 -3.74
N LYS A 55 10.55 7.90 -3.30
CA LYS A 55 10.25 7.50 -1.91
C LYS A 55 10.12 5.98 -1.74
N ILE A 56 10.17 5.23 -2.84
CA ILE A 56 9.82 3.81 -2.87
C ILE A 56 10.78 2.98 -2.02
N ALA A 57 12.10 3.18 -2.17
CA ALA A 57 13.09 2.39 -1.44
C ALA A 57 12.91 2.47 0.08
N TYR A 58 12.70 3.67 0.61
CA TYR A 58 12.44 3.88 2.02
C TYR A 58 11.12 3.23 2.46
N LEU A 59 10.05 3.40 1.68
CA LEU A 59 8.74 2.86 2.01
C LEU A 59 8.74 1.32 2.06
N VAL A 60 9.41 0.67 1.10
CA VAL A 60 9.59 -0.79 1.09
C VAL A 60 10.40 -1.25 2.29
N SER A 61 11.45 -0.53 2.69
CA SER A 61 12.25 -0.89 3.86
C SER A 61 11.48 -0.88 5.19
N CYS A 62 10.36 -0.15 5.24
CA CYS A 62 9.52 -0.02 6.43
C CYS A 62 8.27 -0.92 6.39
N GLN A 63 8.09 -1.73 5.34
CA GLN A 63 6.91 -2.58 5.14
C GLN A 63 6.68 -3.56 6.31
N ASP A 64 7.72 -4.19 6.84
CA ASP A 64 7.57 -5.15 7.94
C ASP A 64 7.10 -4.48 9.24
N LYS A 65 7.58 -3.25 9.49
CA LYS A 65 7.16 -2.45 10.65
C LYS A 65 5.69 -2.04 10.53
N LEU A 66 5.29 -1.65 9.32
CA LEU A 66 3.90 -1.35 8.99
C LEU A 66 3.01 -2.57 9.21
N TYR A 67 3.38 -3.71 8.63
CA TYR A 67 2.63 -4.96 8.78
C TYR A 67 2.50 -5.35 10.25
N THR A 68 3.59 -5.31 11.00
CA THR A 68 3.61 -5.58 12.44
C THR A 68 2.65 -4.64 13.17
N LYS A 69 2.69 -3.34 12.90
CA LYS A 69 1.77 -2.38 13.54
C LYS A 69 0.30 -2.72 13.29
N VAL A 70 -0.03 -3.08 12.05
CA VAL A 70 -1.42 -3.39 11.65
C VAL A 70 -1.88 -4.76 12.19
N VAL A 71 -0.97 -5.70 12.46
CA VAL A 71 -1.29 -7.02 13.06
C VAL A 71 -1.53 -6.94 14.57
N TRP A 72 -0.85 -6.01 15.26
CA TRP A 72 -0.89 -5.91 16.72
C TRP A 72 -1.79 -4.78 17.26
N GLU A 73 -2.40 -3.96 16.39
CA GLU A 73 -3.55 -3.12 16.74
C GLU A 73 -4.85 -3.92 16.67
#